data_AF-A0A4Q3E079-F1
#
_entry.id   AF-A0A4Q3E079-F1
#
_cell.length_a   1.000
_cell.length_b   1.000
_cell.length_c   1.000
_cell.angle_alpha   90.00
_cell.angle_beta   90.00
_cell.angle_gamma   90.00
#
_symmetry.space_group_name_H-M   'P 1'
#
loop_
_entity.id
_entity.type
_entity.pdbx_description
1 polymer ?
#
loop_
_entity_poly.entity_id
_entity_poly.type
_entity_poly.pdbx_seq_one_letter_code
_entity_poly.pdbx_strand_id
1 'polypeptide(L)'
;MRIRSEINAYLLTKNKRYIDAALTNTDYIMGRNATGFCFVTGMGSRSPLHIHHRPSVADGIAEPVPGLLAGGPNPGMQDKCKYFFTEPETAYTDADCAYASNETAINWNAPLVYVAGALEALQYELRFSMY
;
A
#
# COMPACT_ATOMS: atom_id res chain seq x y z
N MET A 1 6.00 -6.74 -3.92
CA MET A 1 5.67 -6.70 -2.47
C MET A 1 5.85 -8.09 -1.86
N ARG A 2 6.75 -8.27 -0.87
CA ARG A 2 7.16 -9.57 -0.30
C ARG A 2 6.50 -9.94 1.04
N ILE A 3 5.53 -9.15 1.52
CA ILE A 3 5.06 -9.21 2.92
C ILE A 3 4.42 -10.56 3.31
N ARG A 4 3.70 -11.21 2.39
CA ARG A 4 3.18 -12.56 2.62
C ARG A 4 4.28 -13.57 2.99
N SER A 5 5.46 -13.44 2.38
CA SER A 5 6.58 -14.37 2.62
C SER A 5 7.18 -14.19 4.01
N GLU A 6 7.16 -12.97 4.55
CA GLU A 6 7.68 -12.66 5.88
C GLU A 6 6.77 -13.24 6.97
N ILE A 7 5.46 -13.05 6.88
CA ILE A 7 4.50 -13.69 7.80
C ILE A 7 4.64 -15.21 7.76
N ASN A 8 4.72 -15.82 6.57
CA ASN A 8 4.90 -17.27 6.46
C ASN A 8 6.22 -17.75 7.07
N ALA A 9 7.31 -17.00 6.87
CA ALA A 9 8.60 -17.33 7.48
C ALA A 9 8.52 -17.25 9.01
N TYR A 10 7.80 -16.28 9.58
CA TYR A 10 7.53 -16.24 11.01
C TYR A 10 6.73 -17.46 11.48
N LEU A 11 5.65 -17.83 10.79
CA LEU A 11 4.84 -18.99 11.18
C LEU A 11 5.65 -20.29 11.21
N LEU A 12 6.60 -20.45 10.29
CA LEU A 12 7.46 -21.64 10.21
C LEU A 12 8.62 -21.64 11.22
N THR A 13 9.19 -20.47 11.50
CA THR A 13 10.46 -20.37 12.26
C THR A 13 10.31 -19.78 13.65
N LYS A 14 9.19 -19.11 13.91
CA LYS A 14 8.94 -18.26 15.09
C LYS A 14 9.96 -17.15 15.32
N ASN A 15 10.77 -16.82 14.31
CA ASN A 15 11.75 -15.74 14.40
C ASN A 15 11.09 -14.38 14.19
N LYS A 16 11.05 -13.56 15.24
CA LYS A 16 10.38 -12.24 15.28
C LYS A 16 10.85 -11.27 14.20
N ARG A 17 12.10 -11.38 13.73
CA ARG A 17 12.65 -10.50 12.67
C ARG A 17 11.76 -10.44 11.43
N TYR A 18 11.06 -11.54 11.12
CA TYR A 18 10.20 -11.60 9.95
C TYR A 18 8.91 -10.81 10.14
N ILE A 19 8.33 -10.83 11.34
CA ILE A 19 7.18 -9.98 11.67
C ILE A 19 7.58 -8.51 11.71
N ASP A 20 8.74 -8.19 12.28
CA ASP A 20 9.22 -6.80 12.33
C ASP A 20 9.43 -6.23 10.91
N ALA A 21 9.93 -7.06 9.99
CA ALA A 21 10.01 -6.72 8.57
C ALA A 21 8.62 -6.55 7.93
N ALA A 22 7.67 -7.44 8.24
CA ALA A 22 6.30 -7.34 7.72
C ALA A 22 5.59 -6.06 8.20
N LEU A 23 5.78 -5.69 9.47
CA LEU A 23 5.31 -4.42 10.02
C LEU A 23 5.96 -3.24 9.32
N THR A 24 7.28 -3.25 9.13
CA THR A 24 8.00 -2.17 8.44
C THR A 24 7.49 -1.97 7.01
N ASN A 25 7.21 -3.06 6.30
CA ASN A 25 6.62 -2.98 4.96
C ASN A 25 5.18 -2.46 4.98
N THR A 26 4.43 -2.77 6.04
CA THR A 26 3.08 -2.22 6.24
C THR A 26 3.13 -0.73 6.54
N ASP A 27 4.05 -0.28 7.40
CA ASP A 27 4.29 1.14 7.68
C ASP A 27 4.61 1.91 6.39
N TYR A 28 5.42 1.32 5.50
CA TYR A 28 5.72 1.91 4.19
C TYR A 28 4.46 2.13 3.37
N ILE A 29 3.57 1.15 3.27
CA ILE A 29 2.29 1.28 2.56
C ILE A 29 1.39 2.34 3.20
N MET A 30 1.43 2.43 4.53
CA MET A 30 0.57 3.31 5.32
C MET A 30 1.10 4.74 5.45
N GLY A 31 2.23 5.07 4.80
CA GLY A 31 2.71 6.45 4.69
C GLY A 31 4.12 6.72 5.20
N ARG A 32 4.80 5.73 5.82
CA ARG A 32 6.21 5.85 6.24
C ARG A 32 7.15 5.58 5.05
N ASN A 33 7.01 6.40 4.02
CA ASN A 33 7.76 6.32 2.76
C ASN A 33 8.13 7.74 2.26
N ALA A 34 8.99 7.81 1.23
CA ALA A 34 9.52 9.08 0.73
C ALA A 34 8.47 9.97 0.03
N THR A 35 7.37 9.40 -0.48
CA THR A 35 6.28 10.18 -1.10
C THR A 35 5.41 10.87 -0.05
N GLY A 36 5.35 10.30 1.17
CA GLY A 36 4.45 10.71 2.24
C GLY A 36 2.97 10.33 2.02
N PHE A 37 2.64 9.56 0.98
CA PHE A 37 1.30 9.01 0.77
C PHE A 37 1.11 7.69 1.51
N CYS A 38 -0.03 7.53 2.20
CA CYS A 38 -0.63 6.23 2.42
C CYS A 38 -1.18 5.75 1.06
N PHE A 39 -0.71 4.62 0.54
CA PHE A 39 -1.12 4.14 -0.78
C PHE A 39 -2.50 3.48 -0.82
N VAL A 40 -3.26 3.52 0.28
CA VAL A 40 -4.61 2.95 0.37
C VAL A 40 -5.62 4.08 0.40
N THR A 41 -6.58 4.05 -0.52
CA THR A 41 -7.62 5.09 -0.60
C THR A 41 -8.42 5.20 0.69
N GLY A 42 -8.74 6.44 1.09
CA GLY A 42 -9.54 6.71 2.28
C GLY A 42 -8.85 6.42 3.62
N MET A 43 -7.54 6.14 3.61
CA MET A 43 -6.74 5.83 4.81
C MET A 43 -5.60 6.84 4.99
N GLY A 44 -5.22 7.08 6.24
CA GLY A 44 -4.16 8.04 6.58
C GLY A 44 -4.52 9.51 6.28
N SER A 45 -3.62 10.43 6.62
CA SER A 45 -3.84 11.87 6.42
C SER A 45 -3.60 12.34 4.98
N ARG A 46 -2.97 11.50 4.15
CA ARG A 46 -2.66 11.77 2.74
C ARG A 46 -2.74 10.45 1.97
N SER A 47 -3.86 10.21 1.31
CA SER A 47 -4.12 9.04 0.45
C SER A 47 -4.50 9.45 -0.97
N PRO A 48 -4.50 8.52 -1.94
CA PRO A 48 -4.90 8.82 -3.30
C PRO A 48 -6.34 9.33 -3.35
N LEU A 49 -6.54 10.46 -4.02
CA LEU A 49 -7.86 10.98 -4.39
C LEU A 49 -8.15 10.75 -5.88
N HIS A 50 -7.10 10.63 -6.71
CA HIS A 50 -7.17 10.47 -8.16
C HIS A 50 -6.59 9.12 -8.60
N ILE A 51 -7.07 8.05 -7.96
CA ILE A 51 -6.64 6.68 -8.24
C ILE A 51 -7.10 6.26 -9.65
N HIS A 52 -6.24 5.57 -10.41
CA HIS A 52 -6.61 5.00 -11.71
C HIS A 52 -7.54 3.80 -11.50
N HIS A 53 -8.83 4.09 -11.28
CA HIS A 53 -9.90 3.11 -11.04
C HIS A 53 -11.20 3.63 -11.66
N ARG A 54 -11.65 2.99 -12.74
CA ARG A 54 -12.78 3.48 -13.56
C ARG A 54 -14.05 3.81 -12.76
N PRO A 55 -14.51 2.99 -11.80
CA PRO A 55 -15.66 3.33 -10.97
C PRO A 55 -15.47 4.64 -10.18
N SER A 56 -14.33 4.81 -9.50
CA SER A 56 -14.03 6.03 -8.72
C SER A 56 -13.94 7.28 -9.58
N VAL A 57 -13.49 7.14 -10.84
CA VAL A 57 -13.40 8.29 -11.78
C VAL A 57 -14.78 8.65 -12.35
N ALA A 58 -15.68 7.67 -12.48
CA ALA A 58 -16.93 7.83 -13.22
C ALA A 58 -18.15 8.16 -12.34
N ASP A 59 -18.09 7.90 -11.04
CA ASP A 59 -19.25 8.02 -10.14
C ASP A 59 -19.58 9.47 -9.72
N GLY A 60 -18.67 10.42 -9.97
CA GLY A 60 -18.85 11.83 -9.63
C GLY A 60 -18.69 12.15 -8.14
N ILE A 61 -18.17 11.20 -7.35
CA ILE A 61 -17.85 11.37 -5.93
C ILE A 61 -16.42 11.90 -5.82
N ALA A 62 -16.21 12.88 -4.94
CA ALA A 62 -14.88 13.47 -4.75
C ALA A 62 -13.90 12.46 -4.13
N GLU A 63 -14.38 11.68 -3.17
CA GLU A 63 -13.62 10.59 -2.55
C GLU A 63 -13.70 9.31 -3.39
N PRO A 64 -12.56 8.66 -3.70
CA PRO A 64 -12.59 7.38 -4.39
C PRO A 64 -13.12 6.27 -3.48
N VAL A 65 -13.52 5.15 -4.08
CA VAL A 65 -13.85 3.91 -3.34
C VAL A 65 -12.73 3.61 -2.32
N PRO A 66 -13.05 3.46 -1.02
CA PRO A 66 -12.04 3.30 0.03
C PRO A 66 -11.44 1.89 0.06
N GLY A 67 -10.22 1.76 0.60
CA GLY A 67 -9.55 0.48 0.79
C GLY A 67 -8.82 -0.08 -0.44
N LEU A 68 -8.69 0.70 -1.51
CA LEU A 68 -7.97 0.30 -2.72
C LEU A 68 -6.49 0.59 -2.57
N LEU A 69 -5.65 -0.45 -2.67
CA LEU A 69 -4.21 -0.29 -2.72
C LEU A 69 -3.76 0.15 -4.11
N ALA A 70 -3.07 1.30 -4.18
CA ALA A 70 -2.36 1.78 -5.35
C ALA A 70 -1.04 0.99 -5.57
N GLY A 71 -0.58 0.94 -6.83
CA GLY A 71 0.67 0.26 -7.19
C GLY A 71 1.92 0.77 -6.45
N GLY A 72 1.97 2.08 -6.16
CA GLY A 72 3.09 2.76 -5.50
C GLY A 72 4.15 3.28 -6.48
N PRO A 73 5.29 3.78 -5.99
CA PRO A 73 6.32 4.39 -6.83
C PRO A 73 6.83 3.45 -7.93
N ASN A 74 6.90 3.98 -9.16
CA ASN A 74 7.39 3.27 -10.33
C ASN A 74 8.28 4.18 -11.19
N PRO A 75 9.61 4.06 -11.12
CA PRO A 75 10.53 4.89 -11.91
C PRO A 75 10.43 4.64 -13.43
N GLY A 76 9.75 3.57 -13.85
CA GLY A 76 9.48 3.32 -15.27
C GLY A 76 8.50 4.31 -15.89
N MET A 77 7.61 4.95 -15.09
CA MET A 77 6.66 5.99 -15.53
C MET A 77 6.00 5.69 -16.89
N GLN A 78 5.47 4.48 -17.04
CA GLN A 78 5.09 3.91 -18.35
C GLN A 78 3.78 4.48 -18.93
N ASP A 79 3.18 5.45 -18.26
CA ASP A 79 1.82 5.93 -18.49
C ASP A 79 1.73 7.30 -19.17
N LYS A 80 2.88 7.91 -19.50
CA LYS A 80 2.98 9.27 -20.07
C LYS A 80 2.30 10.35 -19.21
N CYS A 81 2.04 10.04 -17.93
CA CYS A 81 1.49 10.98 -16.96
C CYS A 81 2.60 11.89 -16.42
N LYS A 82 2.24 13.01 -15.78
CA LYS A 82 3.23 13.94 -15.21
C LYS A 82 3.61 13.52 -13.80
N TYR A 83 4.90 13.31 -13.58
CA TYR A 83 5.49 13.05 -12.26
C TYR A 83 6.31 14.27 -11.81
N PHE A 84 6.16 14.68 -10.56
CA PHE A 84 6.93 15.79 -9.99
C PHE A 84 8.32 15.37 -9.53
N PHE A 85 8.46 14.11 -9.11
CA PHE A 85 9.70 13.48 -8.69
C PHE A 85 9.86 12.15 -9.46
N THR A 86 11.09 11.74 -9.69
CA THR A 86 11.41 10.64 -10.64
C THR A 86 12.35 9.59 -10.07
N GLU A 87 12.82 9.79 -8.84
CA GLU A 87 13.68 8.88 -8.11
C GLU A 87 12.87 7.61 -7.75
N PRO A 88 13.50 6.43 -7.64
CA PRO A 88 12.78 5.17 -7.47
C PRO A 88 11.76 5.15 -6.33
N GLU A 89 12.05 5.86 -5.24
CA GLU A 89 11.22 5.95 -4.04
C GLU A 89 10.17 7.08 -4.07
N THR A 90 10.29 8.03 -5.00
CA THR A 90 9.41 9.22 -5.12
C THR A 90 8.62 9.29 -6.43
N ALA A 91 8.90 8.39 -7.40
CA ALA A 91 8.24 8.30 -8.70
C ALA A 91 6.78 7.82 -8.62
N TYR A 92 5.96 8.64 -7.97
CA TYR A 92 4.54 8.43 -7.73
C TYR A 92 3.80 9.76 -7.96
N THR A 93 2.63 9.68 -8.59
CA THR A 93 1.78 10.86 -8.82
C THR A 93 0.33 10.46 -8.64
N ASP A 94 -0.42 11.25 -7.89
CA ASP A 94 -1.85 11.00 -7.65
C ASP A 94 -2.66 11.65 -8.77
N ALA A 95 -2.84 10.91 -9.87
CA ALA A 95 -3.58 11.36 -11.04
C ALA A 95 -4.25 10.19 -11.77
N ASP A 96 -5.42 10.46 -12.35
CA ASP A 96 -6.19 9.44 -13.07
C ASP A 96 -5.44 8.88 -14.30
N CYS A 97 -4.48 9.61 -14.87
CA CYS A 97 -3.64 9.08 -15.96
C CYS A 97 -2.54 8.12 -15.51
N ALA A 98 -2.24 8.06 -14.22
CA ALA A 98 -1.02 7.46 -13.69
C ALA A 98 -1.16 5.94 -13.47
N TYR A 99 -1.56 5.17 -14.48
CA TYR A 99 -1.75 3.73 -14.31
C TYR A 99 -0.46 2.98 -13.94
N ALA A 100 0.73 3.53 -14.20
CA ALA A 100 1.99 2.88 -13.88
C ALA A 100 2.33 2.92 -12.37
N SER A 101 1.79 3.89 -11.61
CA SER A 101 2.06 4.06 -10.18
C SER A 101 0.80 4.11 -9.30
N ASN A 102 -0.35 4.49 -9.86
CA ASN A 102 -1.57 4.80 -9.12
C ASN A 102 -2.80 4.00 -9.58
N GLU A 103 -2.64 2.92 -10.35
CA GLU A 103 -3.72 1.95 -10.57
C GLU A 103 -3.96 1.10 -9.32
N THR A 104 -5.12 0.47 -9.22
CA THR A 104 -5.40 -0.59 -8.25
C THR A 104 -5.63 -1.94 -8.93
N ALA A 105 -5.29 -3.03 -8.25
CA ALA A 105 -5.51 -4.37 -8.76
C ALA A 105 -5.81 -5.37 -7.65
N ILE A 106 -6.61 -6.39 -7.95
CA ILE A 106 -7.02 -7.42 -6.99
C ILE A 106 -5.83 -8.18 -6.39
N ASN A 107 -4.76 -8.38 -7.17
CA ASN A 107 -3.54 -9.06 -6.73
C ASN A 107 -2.62 -8.18 -5.86
N TRP A 108 -2.87 -6.87 -5.79
CA TRP A 108 -2.23 -5.98 -4.81
C TRP A 108 -3.05 -5.92 -3.52
N ASN A 109 -4.39 -5.86 -3.64
CA ASN A 109 -5.27 -5.87 -2.47
C ASN A 109 -5.23 -7.20 -1.71
N ALA A 110 -5.15 -8.34 -2.39
CA ALA A 110 -5.09 -9.66 -1.75
C ALA A 110 -3.95 -9.80 -0.71
N PRO A 111 -2.67 -9.46 -1.01
CA PRO A 111 -1.62 -9.50 0.00
C PRO A 111 -1.78 -8.44 1.09
N LEU A 112 -2.39 -7.28 0.82
CA LEU A 112 -2.69 -6.30 1.86
C LEU A 112 -3.68 -6.87 2.89
N VAL A 113 -4.79 -7.47 2.43
CA VAL A 113 -5.78 -8.11 3.30
C VAL A 113 -5.14 -9.25 4.11
N TYR A 114 -4.30 -10.06 3.48
CA TYR A 114 -3.58 -11.13 4.17
C TYR A 114 -2.71 -10.61 5.32
N VAL A 115 -1.95 -9.54 5.08
CA VAL A 115 -1.06 -8.94 6.07
C VAL A 115 -1.85 -8.31 7.20
N ALA A 116 -2.88 -7.52 6.87
CA ALA A 116 -3.73 -6.87 7.87
C ALA A 116 -4.38 -7.91 8.80
N GLY A 117 -4.97 -8.97 8.24
CA GLY A 117 -5.56 -10.06 9.03
C GLY A 117 -4.53 -10.85 9.83
N ALA A 118 -3.35 -11.12 9.29
CA ALA A 118 -2.31 -11.83 10.03
C ALA A 118 -1.74 -11.01 11.19
N LEU A 119 -1.49 -9.71 10.99
CA LEU A 119 -1.01 -8.82 12.04
C LEU A 119 -2.05 -8.66 13.14
N GLU A 120 -3.33 -8.53 12.79
CA GLU A 120 -4.44 -8.53 13.74
C GLU A 120 -4.46 -9.82 14.57
N ALA A 121 -4.41 -10.99 13.91
CA ALA A 121 -4.51 -12.27 14.60
C ALA A 121 -3.31 -12.54 15.54
N LEU A 122 -2.13 -12.01 15.19
CA LEU A 122 -0.89 -12.23 15.94
C LEU A 122 -0.59 -11.12 16.96
N GLN A 123 -1.34 -10.02 16.98
CA GLN A 123 -0.98 -8.82 17.77
C GLN A 123 -0.77 -9.09 19.26
N TYR A 124 -1.54 -10.03 19.85
CA TYR A 124 -1.42 -10.41 21.26
C TYR A 124 -0.23 -11.36 21.52
N GLU A 125 0.02 -12.33 20.63
CA GLU A 125 1.21 -13.21 20.70
C GLU A 125 2.50 -12.40 20.61
N LEU A 126 2.48 -11.37 19.76
CA LEU A 126 3.62 -10.52 19.48
C LEU A 126 3.79 -9.35 20.46
N ARG A 127 2.78 -9.09 21.30
CA ARG A 127 2.70 -7.95 22.23
C ARG A 127 2.79 -6.59 21.55
N PHE A 128 2.16 -6.46 20.39
CA PHE A 128 2.01 -5.17 19.69
C PHE A 128 0.82 -4.37 20.19
N SER A 129 -0.20 -5.04 20.73
CA SER A 129 -1.29 -4.40 21.47
C SER A 129 -1.00 -4.43 22.96
N MET A 130 -1.35 -3.35 23.66
CA MET A 130 -1.15 -3.16 25.12
C MET A 130 -2.36 -3.57 25.98
N TYR A 131 -3.37 -4.22 25.39
CA TYR A 131 -4.55 -4.71 26.10
C TYR A 131 -4.71 -6.21 25.91
#